data_AF-A0A2Z4YTP5-F1
#
_entry.id   AF-A0A2Z4YTP5-F1
#
_cell.length_a   1.000
_cell.length_b   1.000
_cell.length_c   1.000
_cell.angle_alpha   90.00
_cell.angle_beta   90.00
_cell.angle_gamma   90.00
#
_symmetry.space_group_name_H-M   'P 1'
#
loop_
_entity.id
_entity.type
_entity.pdbx_description
1 polymer ?
#
loop_
_entity_poly.entity_id
_entity_poly.type
_entity_poly.pdbx_seq_one_letter_code
_entity_poly.pdbx_strand_id
1 'polypeptide(L)'
;MKKAGSSPAAEVPNLARNVVDEEMESPAKLERDTEANQPSRRFNLARRSEALFSRGSTLDLPASVFAGATALGFLSYIVGIHNATYNRADGLVKQVGFLWAPNWTFLFMVFLPLFFAFVIELLLFWKNEGRLRIVAAGNRVESDAAWARNVDASSYTYWAVFIVCVLFAGVFQWIGVCLVPLVKGGGNYAIDWGKLTLVRPEVISVPMEIVFTAFAYLYMCLCFYLFFVGLILLHTMINDLWKIGGASRNRPRIDYQYHVHEIGLRVMRGIFRCTVLGLLIAVCMKAQSSYLASNGKNIVAWLLADMSSALYEGKDMGKGFSYRMPTHYSSLLIAISTIIVFLYGSIRLGAGSRFHFPMWKMSAAVGLLFASYLLIDAFTGFSILLCLAVLLAMYGLIDPELGRWRASDWGSNQNVS
;
A
#
# COMPACT_ATOMS: atom_id res chain seq x y z
N MET A 1 2.52 -91.15 42.21
CA MET A 1 3.91 -90.64 42.27
C MET A 1 3.90 -89.48 43.26
N LYS A 2 4.40 -89.65 44.51
CA LYS A 2 5.71 -89.14 45.02
C LYS A 2 6.08 -87.77 44.41
N LYS A 3 6.33 -86.65 45.11
CA LYS A 3 6.80 -86.28 46.48
C LYS A 3 6.41 -84.79 46.69
N ALA A 4 5.93 -84.34 47.86
CA ALA A 4 6.67 -83.70 48.98
C ALA A 4 7.51 -82.46 48.57
N GLY A 5 7.51 -81.28 49.22
CA GLY A 5 6.96 -80.71 50.46
C GLY A 5 6.97 -79.15 50.30
N SER A 6 6.67 -78.26 51.24
CA SER A 6 6.70 -78.26 52.71
C SER A 6 5.86 -77.08 53.28
N SER A 7 5.18 -77.34 54.41
CA SER A 7 4.46 -76.47 55.38
C SER A 7 5.32 -75.39 56.09
N PRO A 8 4.85 -74.64 57.14
CA PRO A 8 3.59 -73.89 57.38
C PRO A 8 3.75 -72.50 58.10
N ALA A 9 2.64 -71.74 58.18
CA ALA A 9 2.06 -70.89 59.26
C ALA A 9 2.84 -69.86 60.14
N ALA A 10 2.19 -68.67 60.27
CA ALA A 10 2.05 -67.75 61.43
C ALA A 10 3.32 -66.99 61.95
N GLU A 11 3.32 -65.74 62.45
CA GLU A 11 2.32 -64.77 62.94
C GLU A 11 2.94 -63.33 63.00
N VAL A 12 2.07 -62.33 63.24
CA VAL A 12 2.10 -60.83 63.21
C VAL A 12 3.01 -60.17 64.30
N PRO A 13 3.25 -58.82 64.48
CA PRO A 13 3.09 -57.57 63.69
C PRO A 13 4.39 -56.70 63.58
N ASN A 14 4.42 -55.65 62.73
CA ASN A 14 4.83 -54.33 63.23
C ASN A 14 4.42 -53.16 62.32
N LEU A 15 3.86 -52.16 62.99
CA LEU A 15 3.36 -50.89 62.48
C LEU A 15 4.55 -49.99 62.10
N ALA A 16 4.85 -49.86 60.80
CA ALA A 16 5.74 -48.81 60.31
C ALA A 16 5.06 -48.07 59.17
N ARG A 17 4.49 -46.94 59.53
CA ARG A 17 3.92 -45.91 58.68
C ARG A 17 5.05 -45.28 57.86
N ASN A 18 5.34 -45.86 56.69
CA ASN A 18 6.18 -45.21 55.70
C ASN A 18 5.26 -44.40 54.78
N VAL A 19 5.16 -43.12 55.12
CA VAL A 19 4.67 -42.07 54.24
C VAL A 19 5.53 -42.13 52.97
N VAL A 20 4.89 -42.49 51.86
CA VAL A 20 5.44 -42.21 50.54
C VAL A 20 5.36 -40.69 50.41
N ASP A 21 6.50 -40.02 50.50
CA ASP A 21 6.66 -38.66 49.99
C ASP A 21 6.50 -38.73 48.46
N GLU A 22 5.25 -38.82 48.00
CA GLU A 22 4.89 -38.19 46.75
C GLU A 22 4.98 -36.69 47.04
N GLU A 23 6.10 -36.07 46.64
CA GLU A 23 6.17 -34.63 46.42
C GLU A 23 5.06 -34.29 45.41
N MET A 24 3.87 -34.08 45.94
CA MET A 24 2.72 -33.52 45.25
C MET A 24 3.15 -32.09 44.91
N GLU A 25 3.68 -31.92 43.70
CA GLU A 25 4.02 -30.60 43.18
C GLU A 25 2.81 -29.70 43.41
N SER A 26 3.02 -28.68 44.26
CA SER A 26 1.96 -27.76 44.66
C SER A 26 1.25 -27.22 43.41
N PRO A 27 -0.09 -27.16 43.39
CA PRO A 27 -0.83 -26.57 42.28
C PRO A 27 -0.33 -25.15 41.95
N ALA A 28 0.17 -24.43 42.97
CA ALA A 28 0.74 -23.10 42.83
C ALA A 28 2.11 -23.05 42.13
N LYS A 29 2.79 -24.20 41.95
CA LYS A 29 4.05 -24.33 41.19
C LYS A 29 3.74 -24.71 39.73
N LEU A 30 2.76 -25.58 39.52
CA LEU A 30 2.23 -25.92 38.18
C LEU A 30 1.53 -24.73 37.51
N GLU A 31 0.79 -23.91 38.27
CA GLU A 31 0.20 -22.66 37.77
C GLU A 31 1.28 -21.63 37.42
N ARG A 32 2.38 -21.56 38.19
CA ARG A 32 3.48 -20.62 37.94
C ARG A 32 4.29 -20.97 36.69
N ASP A 33 4.47 -22.26 36.42
CA ASP A 33 5.13 -22.74 35.20
C ASP A 33 4.20 -22.69 33.96
N THR A 34 2.88 -22.74 34.18
CA THR A 34 1.88 -22.52 33.11
C THR A 34 1.74 -21.03 32.76
N GLU A 35 1.86 -20.13 33.74
CA GLU A 35 1.89 -18.68 33.51
C GLU A 35 3.24 -18.20 32.93
N ALA A 36 4.35 -18.83 33.29
CA ALA A 36 5.66 -18.53 32.70
C ALA A 36 5.79 -18.94 31.21
N ASN A 37 4.89 -19.80 30.74
CA ASN A 37 4.81 -20.26 29.35
C ASN A 37 3.66 -19.64 28.54
N GLN A 38 3.01 -18.58 29.04
CA GLN A 38 2.32 -17.68 28.09
C GLN A 38 3.39 -17.08 27.19
N PRO A 39 3.34 -17.27 25.85
CA PRO A 39 4.26 -16.59 24.97
C PRO A 39 4.03 -15.10 25.21
N SER A 40 5.00 -14.46 25.87
CA SER A 40 5.05 -13.04 26.11
C SER A 40 4.53 -12.36 24.86
N ARG A 41 3.49 -11.54 25.00
CA ARG A 41 2.68 -10.95 23.92
C ARG A 41 3.60 -10.32 22.86
N ARG A 42 4.11 -11.13 21.93
CA ARG A 42 5.22 -10.77 21.06
C ARG A 42 4.74 -9.58 20.25
N PHE A 43 5.59 -8.56 20.17
CA PHE A 43 5.31 -7.40 19.35
C PHE A 43 5.03 -7.86 17.91
N ASN A 44 3.76 -7.87 17.51
CA ASN A 44 3.35 -8.35 16.21
C ASN A 44 3.05 -7.16 15.31
N LEU A 45 4.06 -6.81 14.51
CA LEU A 45 4.01 -5.69 13.58
C LEU A 45 2.85 -5.83 12.59
N ALA A 46 2.57 -7.05 12.10
CA ALA A 46 1.46 -7.29 11.18
C ALA A 46 0.12 -6.92 11.81
N ARG A 47 -0.11 -7.31 13.07
CA ARG A 47 -1.35 -6.99 13.79
C ARG A 47 -1.50 -5.52 14.11
N ARG A 48 -0.41 -4.85 14.51
CA ARG A 48 -0.45 -3.40 14.73
C ARG A 48 -0.72 -2.64 13.43
N SER A 49 -0.13 -3.10 12.33
CA SER A 49 -0.32 -2.47 11.02
C SER A 49 -1.74 -2.67 10.50
N GLU A 50 -2.30 -3.88 10.60
CA GLU A 50 -3.71 -4.14 10.25
C GLU A 50 -4.69 -3.37 11.15
N ALA A 51 -4.34 -3.17 12.42
CA ALA A 51 -5.16 -2.39 13.34
C ALA A 51 -5.31 -0.92 12.89
N LEU A 52 -4.29 -0.32 12.26
CA LEU A 52 -4.37 1.04 11.71
C LEU A 52 -5.40 1.17 10.57
N PHE A 53 -5.75 0.07 9.92
CA PHE A 53 -6.72 0.05 8.81
C PHE A 53 -8.12 -0.43 9.23
N SER A 54 -8.25 -1.02 10.43
CA SER A 54 -9.48 -1.71 10.81
C SER A 54 -10.03 -1.32 12.19
N ARG A 55 -9.27 -0.58 12.99
CA ARG A 55 -9.71 -0.06 14.28
C ARG A 55 -9.81 1.46 14.22
N GLY A 56 -10.85 2.01 14.84
CA GLY A 56 -11.08 3.45 14.88
C GLY A 56 -11.98 3.94 13.75
N SER A 57 -11.96 5.25 13.52
CA SER A 57 -12.73 5.86 12.44
C SER A 57 -12.10 5.55 11.09
N THR A 58 -12.91 5.39 10.05
CA THR A 58 -12.44 5.20 8.67
C THR A 58 -11.65 6.39 8.13
N LEU A 59 -11.75 7.54 8.82
CA LEU A 59 -11.09 8.79 8.45
C LEU A 59 -9.73 8.99 9.13
N ASP A 60 -9.43 8.30 10.23
CA ASP A 60 -8.28 8.63 11.10
C ASP A 60 -6.95 8.53 10.34
N LEU A 61 -6.71 7.42 9.64
CA LEU A 61 -5.47 7.22 8.88
C LEU A 61 -5.37 8.16 7.66
N PRO A 62 -6.38 8.24 6.75
CA PRO A 62 -6.37 9.20 5.64
C PRO A 62 -6.16 10.66 6.10
N ALA A 63 -6.85 11.08 7.17
CA ALA A 63 -6.73 12.43 7.70
C ALA A 63 -5.37 12.69 8.34
N SER A 64 -4.80 11.71 9.04
CA SER A 64 -3.45 11.84 9.63
C SER A 64 -2.38 12.02 8.57
N VAL A 65 -2.49 11.30 7.45
CA VAL A 65 -1.59 11.42 6.29
C VAL A 65 -1.78 12.80 5.65
N PHE A 66 -3.02 13.20 5.35
CA PHE A 66 -3.30 14.53 4.83
C PHE A 66 -2.76 15.66 5.73
N ALA A 67 -2.96 15.54 7.05
CA ALA A 67 -2.50 16.51 8.04
C ALA A 67 -0.96 16.56 8.10
N GLY A 68 -0.27 15.42 8.04
CA GLY A 68 1.20 15.37 8.00
C GLY A 68 1.76 16.04 6.75
N ALA A 69 1.18 15.78 5.58
CA ALA A 69 1.56 16.45 4.33
C ALA A 69 1.33 17.97 4.41
N THR A 70 0.20 18.39 4.99
CA THR A 70 -0.16 19.80 5.18
C THR A 70 0.80 20.49 6.16
N ALA A 71 1.17 19.82 7.26
CA ALA A 71 2.13 20.33 8.23
C ALA A 71 3.51 20.56 7.59
N LEU A 72 3.98 19.61 6.75
CA LEU A 72 5.21 19.80 5.98
C LEU A 72 5.07 20.93 4.96
N GLY A 73 3.91 21.10 4.34
CA GLY A 73 3.60 22.25 3.48
C GLY A 73 3.73 23.58 4.23
N PHE A 74 3.13 23.72 5.41
CA PHE A 74 3.29 24.91 6.25
C PHE A 74 4.74 25.13 6.70
N LEU A 75 5.44 24.05 7.08
CA LEU A 75 6.85 24.16 7.44
C LEU A 75 7.69 24.63 6.24
N SER A 76 7.40 24.16 5.03
CA SER A 76 8.06 24.60 3.79
C SER A 76 7.83 26.09 3.51
N TYR A 77 6.66 26.61 3.91
CA TYR A 77 6.34 28.03 3.83
C TYR A 77 7.17 28.85 4.82
N ILE A 78 7.20 28.41 6.09
CA ILE A 78 7.96 29.06 7.17
C ILE A 78 9.45 29.15 6.84
N VAL A 79 10.04 28.08 6.30
CA VAL A 79 11.47 28.05 5.94
C VAL A 79 11.78 28.65 4.56
N GLY A 80 10.77 29.13 3.82
CA GLY A 80 10.96 29.85 2.56
C GLY A 80 11.15 29.01 1.28
N ILE A 81 11.03 27.67 1.36
CA ILE A 81 11.27 26.78 0.20
C ILE A 81 9.99 26.38 -0.56
N HIS A 82 8.82 26.83 -0.12
CA HIS A 82 7.52 26.44 -0.71
C HIS A 82 7.37 26.79 -2.21
N ASN A 83 7.81 27.98 -2.64
CA ASN A 83 7.65 28.50 -4.01
C ASN A 83 8.99 29.01 -4.58
N ALA A 84 10.06 28.26 -4.34
CA ALA A 84 11.41 28.65 -4.72
C ALA A 84 11.72 28.43 -6.21
N THR A 85 12.53 29.33 -6.77
CA THR A 85 13.12 29.23 -8.11
C THR A 85 14.64 29.23 -8.05
N TYR A 86 15.29 28.50 -8.96
CA TYR A 86 16.73 28.61 -9.18
C TYR A 86 17.05 28.94 -10.63
N ASN A 87 18.11 29.73 -10.83
CA ASN A 87 18.68 30.01 -12.14
C ASN A 87 19.71 28.93 -12.45
N ARG A 88 19.44 28.14 -13.48
CA ARG A 88 20.38 27.15 -13.99
C ARG A 88 21.45 27.85 -14.83
N ALA A 89 22.60 27.21 -15.00
CA ALA A 89 23.77 27.78 -15.69
C ALA A 89 23.51 28.20 -17.15
N ASP A 90 22.48 27.65 -17.79
CA ASP A 90 22.01 28.01 -19.14
C ASP A 90 21.02 29.18 -19.17
N GLY A 91 20.80 29.86 -18.03
CA GLY A 91 19.87 30.98 -17.91
C GLY A 91 18.41 30.57 -17.70
N LEU A 92 18.10 29.27 -17.62
CA LEU A 92 16.74 28.81 -17.34
C LEU A 92 16.39 29.05 -15.86
N VAL A 93 15.33 29.82 -15.63
CA VAL A 93 14.71 29.96 -14.30
C VAL A 93 13.71 28.83 -14.08
N LYS A 94 14.01 27.93 -13.14
CA LYS A 94 13.23 26.71 -12.90
C LYS A 94 12.55 26.74 -11.52
N GLN A 95 11.28 26.38 -11.48
CA GLN A 95 10.48 26.23 -10.27
C GLN A 95 10.81 24.91 -9.57
N VAL A 96 11.36 25.00 -8.37
CA VAL A 96 11.81 23.83 -7.58
C VAL A 96 11.21 23.78 -6.19
N GLY A 97 10.41 24.78 -5.84
CA GLY A 97 9.74 24.84 -4.55
C GLY A 97 8.86 23.63 -4.26
N PHE A 98 8.63 23.39 -2.98
CA PHE A 98 7.86 22.26 -2.46
C PHE A 98 6.46 22.14 -3.10
N LEU A 99 5.81 23.27 -3.43
CA LEU A 99 4.49 23.29 -4.06
C LEU A 99 4.51 22.79 -5.51
N TRP A 100 5.64 22.92 -6.20
CA TRP A 100 5.80 22.50 -7.59
C TRP A 100 6.20 21.03 -7.73
N ALA A 101 6.22 20.29 -6.62
CA ALA A 101 6.54 18.88 -6.54
C ALA A 101 5.25 18.05 -6.48
N PRO A 102 4.82 17.39 -7.58
CA PRO A 102 3.63 16.54 -7.61
C PRO A 102 3.61 15.43 -6.56
N ASN A 103 4.80 14.96 -6.15
CA ASN A 103 4.90 13.96 -5.09
C ASN A 103 4.40 14.50 -3.73
N TRP A 104 4.32 15.82 -3.53
CA TRP A 104 3.73 16.41 -2.34
C TRP A 104 2.29 16.87 -2.57
N THR A 105 2.05 17.63 -3.63
CA THR A 105 0.74 18.27 -3.87
C THR A 105 -0.35 17.32 -4.33
N PHE A 106 -0.01 16.27 -5.07
CA PHE A 106 -1.00 15.28 -5.53
C PHE A 106 -0.87 13.96 -4.79
N LEU A 107 0.34 13.41 -4.72
CA LEU A 107 0.55 12.10 -4.11
C LEU A 107 0.22 12.13 -2.60
N PHE A 108 0.90 12.93 -1.78
CA PHE A 108 0.68 12.91 -0.32
C PHE A 108 -0.59 13.62 0.13
N MET A 109 -1.03 14.67 -0.58
CA MET A 109 -2.26 15.40 -0.22
C MET A 109 -3.54 14.77 -0.76
N VAL A 110 -3.51 14.01 -1.86
CA VAL A 110 -4.74 13.53 -2.52
C VAL A 110 -4.73 12.01 -2.69
N PHE A 111 -3.80 11.46 -3.48
CA PHE A 111 -3.89 10.08 -3.91
C PHE A 111 -3.62 9.07 -2.79
N LEU A 112 -2.68 9.35 -1.91
CA LEU A 112 -2.35 8.44 -0.81
C LEU A 112 -3.43 8.41 0.28
N PRO A 113 -3.98 9.54 0.76
CA PRO A 113 -5.16 9.52 1.64
C PRO A 113 -6.34 8.76 1.03
N LEU A 114 -6.66 8.99 -0.25
CA LEU A 114 -7.71 8.26 -0.96
C LEU A 114 -7.42 6.75 -1.06
N PHE A 115 -6.16 6.38 -1.26
CA PHE A 115 -5.76 4.98 -1.32
C PHE A 115 -6.05 4.30 0.03
N PHE A 116 -5.67 4.93 1.13
CA PHE A 116 -5.97 4.41 2.46
C PHE A 116 -7.48 4.32 2.72
N ALA A 117 -8.25 5.33 2.33
CA ALA A 117 -9.71 5.31 2.48
C ALA A 117 -10.32 4.10 1.76
N PHE A 118 -9.93 3.82 0.51
CA PHE A 118 -10.46 2.66 -0.22
C PHE A 118 -9.99 1.32 0.33
N VAL A 119 -8.74 1.21 0.79
CA VAL A 119 -8.26 -0.02 1.45
C VAL A 119 -9.04 -0.27 2.74
N ILE A 120 -9.28 0.77 3.55
CA ILE A 120 -10.04 0.67 4.81
C ILE A 120 -11.49 0.25 4.51
N GLU A 121 -12.17 0.94 3.59
CA GLU A 121 -13.54 0.62 3.20
C GLU A 121 -13.66 -0.85 2.76
N LEU A 122 -12.72 -1.29 1.92
CA LEU A 122 -12.72 -2.63 1.38
C LEU A 122 -12.39 -3.70 2.44
N LEU A 123 -11.46 -3.40 3.34
CA LEU A 123 -11.10 -4.27 4.46
C LEU A 123 -12.27 -4.41 5.45
N LEU A 124 -12.95 -3.32 5.78
CA LEU A 124 -14.11 -3.33 6.66
C LEU A 124 -15.29 -4.08 6.04
N PHE A 125 -15.55 -3.86 4.75
CA PHE A 125 -16.52 -4.66 4.00
C PHE A 125 -16.19 -6.15 4.07
N TRP A 126 -14.92 -6.53 3.83
CA TRP A 126 -14.51 -7.93 3.87
C TRP A 126 -14.74 -8.55 5.25
N LYS A 127 -14.25 -7.90 6.31
CA LYS A 127 -14.31 -8.43 7.69
C LYS A 127 -15.74 -8.50 8.23
N ASN A 128 -16.56 -7.48 7.98
CA ASN A 128 -17.88 -7.35 8.61
C ASN A 128 -19.03 -7.93 7.78
N GLU A 129 -18.88 -8.05 6.45
CA GLU A 129 -19.97 -8.48 5.57
C GLU A 129 -19.54 -9.59 4.61
N GLY A 130 -18.55 -9.32 3.75
CA GLY A 130 -18.19 -10.19 2.64
C GLY A 130 -17.79 -11.59 3.10
N ARG A 131 -16.88 -11.67 4.06
CA ARG A 131 -16.39 -12.95 4.59
C ARG A 131 -17.49 -13.75 5.30
N LEU A 132 -18.34 -13.08 6.09
CA LEU A 132 -19.43 -13.72 6.84
C LEU A 132 -20.53 -14.29 5.93
N ARG A 133 -20.82 -13.64 4.80
CA ARG A 133 -21.80 -14.13 3.82
C ARG A 133 -21.36 -15.43 3.13
N ILE A 134 -20.05 -15.66 3.03
CA ILE A 134 -19.47 -16.83 2.36
C ILE A 134 -19.24 -17.97 3.36
N VAL A 135 -18.80 -17.66 4.58
CA VAL A 135 -18.62 -18.66 5.64
C VAL A 135 -19.99 -19.00 6.23
N ALA A 136 -20.58 -20.12 5.79
CA ALA A 136 -21.89 -20.57 6.24
C ALA A 136 -22.02 -20.60 7.77
N ALA A 137 -22.87 -19.72 8.33
CA ALA A 137 -23.26 -19.66 9.73
C ALA A 137 -22.10 -19.68 10.75
N GLY A 138 -20.93 -19.16 10.39
CA GLY A 138 -19.76 -19.10 11.28
C GLY A 138 -19.90 -17.99 12.32
N ASN A 139 -19.64 -18.31 13.59
CA ASN A 139 -19.53 -17.34 14.68
C ASN A 139 -18.56 -16.21 14.29
N ARG A 140 -18.96 -14.93 14.44
CA ARG A 140 -18.11 -13.76 14.16
C ARG A 140 -16.74 -13.87 14.81
N VAL A 141 -16.68 -14.44 16.02
CA VAL A 141 -15.43 -14.67 16.76
C VAL A 141 -14.47 -15.60 16.01
N GLU A 142 -14.99 -16.69 15.44
CA GLU A 142 -14.19 -17.63 14.66
C GLU A 142 -13.74 -17.02 13.33
N SER A 143 -14.61 -16.21 12.72
CA SER A 143 -14.27 -15.47 11.51
C SER A 143 -13.12 -14.49 11.74
N ASP A 144 -13.21 -13.69 12.81
CA ASP A 144 -12.19 -12.74 13.21
C ASP A 144 -10.89 -13.44 13.58
N ALA A 145 -10.95 -14.57 14.30
CA ALA A 145 -9.80 -15.39 14.64
C ALA A 145 -9.11 -16.03 13.42
N ALA A 146 -9.88 -16.38 12.38
CA ALA A 146 -9.33 -16.90 11.14
C ALA A 146 -8.66 -15.79 10.29
N TRP A 147 -9.30 -14.63 10.15
CA TRP A 147 -8.67 -13.46 9.51
C TRP A 147 -7.37 -13.07 10.18
N ALA A 148 -7.42 -13.03 11.51
CA ALA A 148 -6.30 -12.85 12.40
C ALA A 148 -5.10 -13.75 12.07
N ARG A 149 -5.33 -15.07 11.96
CA ARG A 149 -4.29 -16.04 11.58
C ARG A 149 -3.74 -15.79 10.17
N ASN A 150 -4.58 -15.38 9.22
CA ASN A 150 -4.13 -15.05 7.87
C ASN A 150 -3.18 -13.83 7.85
N VAL A 151 -3.45 -12.82 8.67
CA VAL A 151 -2.56 -11.66 8.81
C VAL A 151 -1.22 -12.08 9.43
N ASP A 152 -1.26 -12.93 10.46
CA ASP A 152 -0.04 -13.45 11.11
C ASP A 152 0.81 -14.31 10.18
N ALA A 153 0.19 -15.08 9.30
CA ALA A 153 0.89 -15.90 8.31
C ALA A 153 1.77 -15.08 7.36
N SER A 154 1.47 -13.79 7.19
CA SER A 154 2.25 -12.86 6.36
C SER A 154 3.20 -11.97 7.18
N SER A 155 3.42 -12.24 8.48
CA SER A 155 4.22 -11.39 9.38
C SER A 155 5.62 -11.08 8.86
N TYR A 156 6.27 -12.04 8.22
CA TYR A 156 7.57 -11.83 7.56
C TYR A 156 7.52 -10.71 6.51
N THR A 157 6.47 -10.68 5.68
CA THR A 157 6.30 -9.67 4.63
C THR A 157 6.14 -8.26 5.22
N TYR A 158 5.41 -8.11 6.33
CA TYR A 158 5.29 -6.83 7.03
C TYR A 158 6.65 -6.32 7.53
N TRP A 159 7.45 -7.20 8.14
CA TRP A 159 8.79 -6.84 8.60
C TRP A 159 9.75 -6.52 7.46
N ALA A 160 9.73 -7.31 6.38
CA ALA A 160 10.56 -7.06 5.21
C ALA A 160 10.27 -5.67 4.62
N VAL A 161 8.99 -5.34 4.43
CA VAL A 161 8.57 -4.02 3.93
C VAL A 161 8.92 -2.91 4.91
N PHE A 162 8.76 -3.11 6.23
CA PHE A 162 9.15 -2.13 7.25
C PHE A 162 10.63 -1.79 7.16
N ILE A 163 11.48 -2.81 7.09
CA ILE A 163 12.94 -2.62 6.97
C ILE A 163 13.27 -1.90 5.66
N VAL A 164 12.71 -2.34 4.53
CA VAL A 164 12.96 -1.70 3.22
C VAL A 164 12.51 -0.24 3.23
N CYS A 165 11.32 0.06 3.74
CA CYS A 165 10.79 1.42 3.74
C CYS A 165 11.58 2.31 4.71
N VAL A 166 11.70 1.93 5.99
CA VAL A 166 12.28 2.80 7.01
C VAL A 166 13.80 2.90 6.87
N LEU A 167 14.50 1.76 6.70
CA LEU A 167 15.96 1.75 6.64
C LEU A 167 16.48 2.19 5.27
N PHE A 168 16.02 1.54 4.19
CA PHE A 168 16.59 1.79 2.86
C PHE A 168 15.99 3.04 2.22
N ALA A 169 14.66 3.13 2.10
CA ALA A 169 14.00 4.27 1.45
C ALA A 169 13.94 5.52 2.33
N GLY A 170 13.95 5.36 3.66
CA GLY A 170 14.02 6.45 4.63
C GLY A 170 15.46 6.85 4.91
N VAL A 171 16.15 6.11 5.76
CA VAL A 171 17.46 6.48 6.31
C VAL A 171 18.55 6.54 5.24
N PHE A 172 18.81 5.45 4.52
CA PHE A 172 19.92 5.41 3.55
C PHE A 172 19.69 6.33 2.36
N GLN A 173 18.45 6.40 1.85
CA GLN A 173 18.12 7.32 0.78
C GLN A 173 18.24 8.78 1.23
N TRP A 174 17.80 9.14 2.43
CA TRP A 174 17.99 10.49 2.97
C TRP A 174 19.47 10.82 3.13
N ILE A 175 20.27 9.90 3.68
CA ILE A 175 21.72 10.10 3.82
C ILE A 175 22.36 10.35 2.45
N GLY A 176 22.12 9.48 1.47
CA GLY A 176 22.77 9.53 0.17
C GLY A 176 22.27 10.64 -0.75
N VAL A 177 20.98 11.00 -0.68
CA VAL A 177 20.36 11.96 -1.60
C VAL A 177 20.33 13.38 -1.01
N CYS A 178 20.21 13.54 0.31
CA CYS A 178 20.11 14.85 0.96
C CYS A 178 21.33 15.15 1.83
N LEU A 179 21.59 14.35 2.87
CA LEU A 179 22.58 14.70 3.90
C LEU A 179 23.99 14.85 3.33
N VAL A 180 24.48 13.86 2.57
CA VAL A 180 25.84 13.90 2.01
C VAL A 180 26.03 15.08 1.05
N PRO A 181 25.14 15.32 0.07
CA PRO A 181 25.20 16.52 -0.76
C PRO A 181 25.17 17.83 0.03
N LEU A 182 24.32 17.96 1.05
CA LEU A 182 24.19 19.18 1.86
C LEU A 182 25.44 19.48 2.70
N VAL A 183 26.12 18.45 3.21
CA VAL A 183 27.31 18.61 4.06
C VAL A 183 28.58 18.79 3.23
N LYS A 184 28.78 17.98 2.19
CA LYS A 184 30.03 17.95 1.42
C LYS A 184 30.01 18.85 0.19
N GLY A 185 28.83 19.31 -0.23
CA GLY A 185 28.62 19.92 -1.54
C GLY A 185 28.72 18.89 -2.69
N GLY A 186 28.20 19.28 -3.85
CA GLY A 186 28.28 18.47 -5.08
C GLY A 186 27.24 17.36 -5.21
N GLY A 187 27.39 16.54 -6.26
CA GLY A 187 26.46 15.48 -6.65
C GLY A 187 25.77 15.76 -7.99
N ASN A 188 25.63 14.74 -8.85
CA ASN A 188 24.96 14.85 -10.14
C ASN A 188 23.44 14.58 -9.99
N TYR A 189 22.77 15.40 -9.17
CA TYR A 189 21.33 15.36 -8.94
C TYR A 189 20.68 16.65 -9.45
N ALA A 190 19.45 16.55 -9.94
CA ALA A 190 18.67 17.75 -10.25
C ALA A 190 18.35 18.52 -8.95
N ILE A 191 18.43 19.85 -9.02
CA ILE A 191 18.13 20.72 -7.88
C ILE A 191 16.63 20.67 -7.62
N ASP A 192 16.26 20.36 -6.38
CA ASP A 192 14.90 20.38 -5.86
C ASP A 192 14.85 21.21 -4.55
N TRP A 193 13.67 21.34 -3.97
CA TRP A 193 13.45 22.02 -2.68
C TRP A 193 14.31 21.48 -1.52
N GLY A 194 14.86 20.27 -1.63
CA GLY A 194 15.66 19.63 -0.58
C GLY A 194 17.17 19.73 -0.81
N LYS A 195 17.59 20.47 -1.84
CA LYS A 195 19.01 20.78 -2.15
C LYS A 195 19.19 22.25 -2.53
N LEU A 196 18.23 23.10 -2.19
CA LEU A 196 18.19 24.50 -2.64
C LEU A 196 19.34 25.32 -2.04
N THR A 197 19.75 25.07 -0.79
CA THR A 197 20.87 25.80 -0.15
C THR A 197 22.18 25.67 -0.91
N LEU A 198 22.36 24.62 -1.72
CA LEU A 198 23.59 24.42 -2.50
C LEU A 198 23.77 25.49 -3.58
N VAL A 199 22.68 26.13 -4.00
CA VAL A 199 22.66 27.12 -5.09
C VAL A 199 22.13 28.48 -4.62
N ARG A 200 21.28 28.49 -3.59
CA ARG A 200 20.60 29.67 -3.04
C ARG A 200 20.69 29.65 -1.49
N PRO A 201 21.89 29.74 -0.89
CA PRO A 201 22.09 29.66 0.57
C PRO A 201 21.42 30.81 1.34
N GLU A 202 21.03 31.89 0.67
CA GLU A 202 20.32 33.02 1.26
C GLU A 202 18.83 32.74 1.54
N VAL A 203 18.25 31.67 0.98
CA VAL A 203 16.85 31.29 1.20
C VAL A 203 16.68 30.44 2.46
N ILE A 204 17.54 29.43 2.62
CA ILE A 204 17.50 28.49 3.75
C ILE A 204 18.92 28.10 4.13
N SER A 205 19.19 27.95 5.43
CA SER A 205 20.48 27.50 5.92
C SER A 205 20.63 25.98 5.82
N VAL A 206 21.88 25.51 5.66
CA VAL A 206 22.19 24.07 5.59
C VAL A 206 21.60 23.26 6.76
N PRO A 207 21.72 23.68 8.04
CA PRO A 207 21.13 22.91 9.14
C PRO A 207 19.60 22.84 9.07
N MET A 208 18.93 23.93 8.69
CA MET A 208 17.47 23.94 8.53
C MET A 208 17.03 23.01 7.40
N GLU A 209 17.74 22.99 6.27
CA GLU A 209 17.42 22.11 5.15
C GLU A 209 17.66 20.63 5.48
N ILE A 210 18.73 20.32 6.24
CA ILE A 210 18.97 18.96 6.75
C ILE A 210 17.81 18.49 7.63
N VAL A 211 17.35 19.32 8.58
CA VAL A 211 16.24 18.98 9.48
C VAL A 211 14.93 18.84 8.71
N PHE A 212 14.63 19.78 7.80
CA PHE A 212 13.43 19.72 6.98
C PHE A 212 13.39 18.45 6.13
N THR A 213 14.47 18.15 5.41
CA THR A 213 14.56 16.94 4.58
C THR A 213 14.51 15.67 5.42
N ALA A 214 15.05 15.65 6.64
CA ALA A 214 14.93 14.51 7.55
C ALA A 214 13.47 14.23 7.92
N PHE A 215 12.71 15.26 8.31
CA PHE A 215 11.27 15.12 8.59
C PHE A 215 10.49 14.66 7.36
N ALA A 216 10.79 15.25 6.20
CA ALA A 216 10.17 14.87 4.95
C ALA A 216 10.42 13.39 4.62
N TYR A 217 11.65 12.90 4.73
CA TYR A 217 11.98 11.50 4.44
C TYR A 217 11.42 10.53 5.47
N LEU A 218 11.39 10.88 6.76
CA LEU A 218 10.73 10.09 7.79
C LEU A 218 9.23 9.96 7.52
N TYR A 219 8.57 11.07 7.19
CA TYR A 219 7.17 11.07 6.82
C TYR A 219 6.91 10.22 5.57
N MET A 220 7.71 10.40 4.51
CA MET A 220 7.60 9.62 3.28
C MET A 220 7.76 8.11 3.53
N CYS A 221 8.76 7.70 4.31
CA CYS A 221 9.04 6.28 4.51
C CYS A 221 7.95 5.59 5.34
N LEU A 222 7.39 6.26 6.35
CA LEU A 222 6.25 5.76 7.12
C LEU A 222 4.99 5.67 6.25
N CYS A 223 4.73 6.68 5.43
CA CYS A 223 3.61 6.67 4.48
C CYS A 223 3.71 5.54 3.46
N PHE A 224 4.88 5.33 2.86
CA PHE A 224 5.09 4.23 1.92
C PHE A 224 5.07 2.85 2.60
N TYR A 225 5.55 2.74 3.84
CA TYR A 225 5.34 1.53 4.64
C TYR A 225 3.85 1.19 4.75
N LEU A 226 3.02 2.17 5.11
CA LEU A 226 1.57 1.98 5.20
C LEU A 226 0.93 1.68 3.85
N PHE A 227 1.42 2.29 2.76
CA PHE A 227 0.98 1.96 1.40
C PHE A 227 1.18 0.47 1.09
N PHE A 228 2.37 -0.07 1.36
CA PHE A 228 2.65 -1.48 1.16
C PHE A 228 1.88 -2.38 2.14
N VAL A 229 1.65 -1.95 3.38
CA VAL A 229 0.72 -2.64 4.29
C VAL A 229 -0.66 -2.77 3.65
N GLY A 230 -1.17 -1.70 3.05
CA GLY A 230 -2.43 -1.72 2.30
C GLY A 230 -2.41 -2.76 1.18
N LEU A 231 -1.35 -2.79 0.37
CA LEU A 231 -1.18 -3.80 -0.68
C LEU A 231 -1.12 -5.24 -0.14
N ILE A 232 -0.43 -5.47 0.98
CA ILE A 232 -0.38 -6.78 1.64
C ILE A 232 -1.78 -7.19 2.11
N LEU A 233 -2.53 -6.27 2.72
CA LEU A 233 -3.91 -6.54 3.17
C LEU A 233 -4.83 -6.87 1.99
N LEU A 234 -4.75 -6.14 0.88
CA LEU A 234 -5.48 -6.44 -0.35
C LEU A 234 -5.12 -7.85 -0.88
N HIS A 235 -3.83 -8.20 -0.92
CA HIS A 235 -3.38 -9.53 -1.32
C HIS A 235 -3.92 -10.62 -0.39
N THR A 236 -3.81 -10.44 0.93
CA THR A 236 -4.32 -11.37 1.94
C THR A 236 -5.82 -11.57 1.81
N MET A 237 -6.58 -10.51 1.54
CA MET A 237 -8.02 -10.58 1.30
C MET A 237 -8.36 -11.38 0.03
N ILE A 238 -7.66 -11.15 -1.09
CA ILE A 238 -7.83 -11.95 -2.31
C ILE A 238 -7.59 -13.44 -2.03
N ASN A 239 -6.51 -13.74 -1.32
CA ASN A 239 -6.13 -15.10 -0.97
C ASN A 239 -7.16 -15.77 -0.04
N ASP A 240 -7.68 -15.04 0.96
CA ASP A 240 -8.73 -15.53 1.86
C ASP A 240 -10.04 -15.81 1.09
N LEU A 241 -10.48 -14.86 0.26
CA LEU A 241 -11.65 -15.04 -0.60
C LEU A 241 -11.50 -16.26 -1.53
N TRP A 242 -10.36 -16.40 -2.19
CA TRP A 242 -10.09 -17.54 -3.07
C TRP A 242 -10.12 -18.87 -2.30
N LYS A 243 -9.52 -18.94 -1.11
CA LYS A 243 -9.50 -20.16 -0.27
C LYS A 243 -10.91 -20.56 0.18
N ILE A 244 -11.68 -19.60 0.71
CA ILE A 244 -13.03 -19.87 1.22
C ILE A 244 -13.98 -20.19 0.07
N GLY A 245 -13.88 -19.49 -1.06
CA GLY A 245 -14.65 -19.76 -2.28
C GLY A 245 -14.31 -21.11 -2.94
N GLY A 246 -13.06 -21.56 -2.84
CA GLY A 246 -12.62 -22.86 -3.36
C GLY A 246 -13.05 -24.05 -2.51
N ALA A 247 -12.88 -23.96 -1.18
CA ALA A 247 -13.23 -25.03 -0.23
C ALA A 247 -14.73 -25.38 -0.20
N SER A 248 -15.56 -24.49 -0.73
CA SER A 248 -17.02 -24.55 -0.71
C SER A 248 -17.64 -24.92 -2.06
N ARG A 249 -16.83 -25.12 -3.09
CA ARG A 249 -17.24 -25.50 -4.45
C ARG A 249 -17.94 -26.87 -4.53
N ASN A 250 -17.82 -27.68 -3.46
CA ASN A 250 -18.50 -28.96 -3.28
C ASN A 250 -19.93 -28.85 -2.69
N ARG A 251 -20.44 -27.63 -2.40
CA ARG A 251 -21.83 -27.45 -1.93
C ARG A 251 -22.78 -27.13 -3.09
N PRO A 252 -23.85 -27.92 -3.30
CA PRO A 252 -24.85 -27.64 -4.32
C PRO A 252 -25.82 -26.56 -3.81
N ARG A 253 -25.55 -25.29 -4.10
CA ARG A 253 -26.54 -24.21 -4.00
C ARG A 253 -26.22 -23.09 -5.00
N ILE A 254 -27.15 -22.87 -5.95
CA ILE A 254 -27.06 -21.80 -6.97
C ILE A 254 -26.89 -20.42 -6.31
N ASP A 255 -27.54 -20.21 -5.15
CA ASP A 255 -27.49 -18.98 -4.36
C ASP A 255 -26.09 -18.67 -3.80
N TYR A 256 -25.33 -19.72 -3.46
CA TYR A 256 -23.98 -19.60 -2.92
C TYR A 256 -22.97 -19.10 -3.98
N GLN A 257 -23.07 -19.64 -5.20
CA GLN A 257 -22.20 -19.22 -6.31
C GLN A 257 -22.47 -17.76 -6.72
N TYR A 258 -23.72 -17.31 -6.63
CA TYR A 258 -24.08 -15.92 -6.89
C TYR A 258 -23.43 -14.97 -5.88
N HIS A 259 -23.52 -15.27 -4.57
CA HIS A 259 -22.90 -14.45 -3.53
C HIS A 259 -21.37 -14.36 -3.64
N VAL A 260 -20.69 -15.48 -3.90
CA VAL A 260 -19.22 -15.49 -4.10
C VAL A 260 -18.83 -14.63 -5.30
N HIS A 261 -19.62 -14.68 -6.38
CA HIS A 261 -19.38 -13.86 -7.58
C HIS A 261 -19.57 -12.37 -7.33
N GLU A 262 -20.68 -11.98 -6.69
CA GLU A 262 -20.98 -10.59 -6.36
C GLU A 262 -19.91 -9.98 -5.44
N ILE A 263 -19.51 -10.72 -4.41
CA ILE A 263 -18.47 -10.32 -3.46
C ILE A 263 -17.12 -10.21 -4.18
N GLY A 264 -16.78 -11.18 -5.03
CA GLY A 264 -15.56 -11.14 -5.84
C GLY A 264 -15.48 -9.94 -6.76
N LEU A 265 -16.60 -9.55 -7.40
CA LEU A 265 -16.65 -8.38 -8.25
C LEU A 265 -16.49 -7.08 -7.43
N ARG A 266 -17.16 -6.98 -6.26
CA ARG A 266 -16.99 -5.82 -5.36
C ARG A 266 -15.55 -5.69 -4.88
N VAL A 267 -14.92 -6.81 -4.52
CA VAL A 267 -13.49 -6.86 -4.13
C VAL A 267 -12.60 -6.40 -5.28
N MET A 268 -12.81 -6.92 -6.49
CA MET A 268 -12.02 -6.50 -7.66
C MET A 268 -12.20 -5.02 -8.02
N ARG A 269 -13.40 -4.46 -7.91
CA ARG A 269 -13.63 -3.01 -8.11
C ARG A 269 -12.88 -2.17 -7.09
N GLY A 270 -12.86 -2.59 -5.82
CA GLY A 270 -12.09 -1.92 -4.78
C GLY A 270 -10.58 -2.01 -5.01
N ILE A 271 -10.08 -3.19 -5.40
CA ILE A 271 -8.67 -3.38 -5.79
C ILE A 271 -8.32 -2.51 -6.99
N PHE A 272 -9.17 -2.46 -8.02
CA PHE A 272 -8.97 -1.60 -9.19
C PHE A 272 -8.80 -0.12 -8.79
N ARG A 273 -9.65 0.41 -7.91
CA ARG A 273 -9.51 1.79 -7.39
C ARG A 273 -8.17 2.00 -6.68
N CYS A 274 -7.77 1.05 -5.83
CA CYS A 274 -6.48 1.08 -5.16
C CYS A 274 -5.31 1.00 -6.16
N THR A 275 -5.47 0.21 -7.24
CA THR A 275 -4.47 0.04 -8.30
C THR A 275 -4.29 1.31 -9.11
N VAL A 276 -5.39 1.96 -9.49
CA VAL A 276 -5.37 3.26 -10.16
C VAL A 276 -4.62 4.28 -9.30
N LEU A 277 -4.96 4.38 -8.01
CA LEU A 277 -4.28 5.32 -7.11
C LEU A 277 -2.79 5.00 -6.93
N GLY A 278 -2.41 3.74 -6.79
CA GLY A 278 -1.01 3.34 -6.72
C GLY A 278 -0.22 3.68 -7.99
N LEU A 279 -0.85 3.59 -9.16
CA LEU A 279 -0.24 4.03 -10.43
C LEU A 279 -0.18 5.56 -10.55
N LEU A 280 -1.20 6.29 -10.11
CA LEU A 280 -1.17 7.76 -10.07
C LEU A 280 -0.07 8.28 -9.12
N ILE A 281 0.13 7.62 -7.97
CA ILE A 281 1.26 7.86 -7.06
C ILE A 281 2.59 7.69 -7.80
N ALA A 282 2.78 6.58 -8.52
CA ALA A 282 4.00 6.33 -9.30
C ALA A 282 4.20 7.36 -10.42
N VAL A 283 3.13 7.76 -11.10
CA VAL A 283 3.13 8.84 -12.11
C VAL A 283 3.62 10.15 -11.50
N CYS A 284 3.11 10.58 -10.34
CA CYS A 284 3.56 11.80 -9.67
C CYS A 284 5.07 11.76 -9.35
N MET A 285 5.57 10.63 -8.83
CA MET A 285 6.98 10.47 -8.50
C MET A 285 7.89 10.54 -9.73
N LYS A 286 7.51 9.85 -10.81
CA LYS A 286 8.30 9.84 -12.04
C LYS A 286 8.20 11.16 -12.79
N ALA A 287 7.00 11.73 -12.95
CA ALA A 287 6.78 13.01 -13.61
C ALA A 287 7.57 14.13 -12.94
N GLN A 288 7.62 14.16 -11.61
CA GLN A 288 8.47 15.12 -10.88
C GLN A 288 9.95 14.95 -11.22
N SER A 289 10.44 13.72 -11.20
CA SER A 289 11.84 13.42 -11.46
C SER A 289 12.25 13.81 -12.89
N SER A 290 11.45 13.42 -13.87
CA SER A 290 11.63 13.79 -15.27
C SER A 290 11.54 15.30 -15.49
N TYR A 291 10.56 15.96 -14.87
CA TYR A 291 10.44 17.42 -14.90
C TYR A 291 11.71 18.11 -14.41
N LEU A 292 12.27 17.68 -13.27
CA LEU A 292 13.46 18.30 -12.70
C LEU A 292 14.69 18.15 -13.61
N ALA A 293 14.76 17.09 -14.42
CA ALA A 293 15.80 16.88 -15.42
C ALA A 293 15.55 17.58 -16.77
N SER A 294 14.34 18.07 -17.02
CA SER A 294 13.95 18.69 -18.28
C SER A 294 14.30 20.19 -18.37
N ASN A 295 14.03 20.79 -19.52
CA ASN A 295 14.17 22.23 -19.78
C ASN A 295 12.90 23.04 -19.46
N GLY A 296 11.88 22.42 -18.86
CA GLY A 296 10.66 23.12 -18.48
C GLY A 296 10.88 24.06 -17.28
N LYS A 297 10.29 25.26 -17.34
CA LYS A 297 10.31 26.26 -16.26
C LYS A 297 9.51 25.84 -15.02
N ASN A 298 8.38 25.18 -15.25
CA ASN A 298 7.54 24.54 -14.23
C ASN A 298 6.91 23.28 -14.85
N ILE A 299 6.35 22.41 -14.01
CA ILE A 299 5.86 21.11 -14.49
C ILE A 299 4.72 21.24 -15.50
N VAL A 300 3.84 22.23 -15.33
CA VAL A 300 2.71 22.45 -16.25
C VAL A 300 3.23 22.92 -17.61
N ALA A 301 4.14 23.88 -17.62
CA ALA A 301 4.78 24.37 -18.83
C ALA A 301 5.56 23.27 -19.56
N TRP A 302 6.20 22.36 -18.83
CA TRP A 302 6.89 21.20 -19.41
C TRP A 302 5.91 20.27 -20.15
N LEU A 303 4.80 19.89 -19.50
CA LEU A 303 3.79 19.01 -20.10
C LEU A 303 3.06 19.67 -21.27
N LEU A 304 2.74 20.97 -21.17
CA LEU A 304 2.09 21.71 -22.24
C LEU A 304 3.02 21.90 -23.45
N ALA A 305 4.30 22.17 -23.21
CA ALA A 305 5.28 22.28 -24.28
C ALA A 305 5.41 20.95 -25.03
N ASP A 306 5.55 19.83 -24.33
CA ASP A 306 5.60 18.48 -24.92
C ASP A 306 4.34 18.16 -25.73
N MET A 307 3.15 18.49 -25.21
CA MET A 307 1.88 18.34 -25.92
C MET A 307 1.85 19.19 -27.20
N SER A 308 2.31 20.44 -27.14
CA SER A 308 2.30 21.35 -28.28
C SER A 308 3.31 20.95 -29.37
N SER A 309 4.48 20.44 -29.00
CA SER A 309 5.51 19.97 -29.96
C SER A 309 5.07 18.75 -30.76
N ALA A 310 4.13 17.96 -30.26
CA ALA A 310 3.55 16.84 -31.00
C ALA A 310 2.44 17.26 -31.97
N LEU A 311 1.76 18.38 -31.70
CA LEU A 311 0.67 18.90 -32.52
C LEU A 311 1.15 19.88 -33.59
N TYR A 312 2.24 20.59 -33.33
CA TYR A 312 2.87 21.52 -34.26
C TYR A 312 4.30 21.05 -34.50
N GLU A 313 4.64 20.67 -35.74
CA GLU A 313 6.01 20.31 -36.15
C GLU A 313 6.98 21.45 -35.80
N GLY A 314 7.61 21.35 -34.63
CA GLY A 314 8.28 22.51 -34.05
C GLY A 314 9.23 22.15 -32.93
N LYS A 315 10.49 21.92 -33.33
CA LYS A 315 11.72 21.80 -32.54
C LYS A 315 11.80 20.65 -31.55
N ASP A 316 12.71 19.73 -31.85
CA ASP A 316 13.31 18.81 -30.88
C ASP A 316 13.65 19.54 -29.58
N MET A 317 12.89 19.26 -28.51
CA MET A 317 13.27 19.67 -27.18
C MET A 317 14.42 18.76 -26.74
N GLY A 318 15.63 19.33 -26.78
CA GLY A 318 16.89 18.64 -26.55
C GLY A 318 16.89 17.72 -25.32
N LYS A 319 17.55 16.58 -25.51
CA LYS A 319 17.82 15.51 -24.54
C LYS A 319 18.01 16.06 -23.12
N GLY A 320 17.14 15.64 -22.20
CA GLY A 320 17.28 15.93 -20.78
C GLY A 320 18.65 15.54 -20.24
N PHE A 321 19.11 16.24 -19.21
CA PHE A 321 20.43 16.00 -18.62
C PHE A 321 20.45 14.66 -17.88
N SER A 322 21.58 13.94 -17.97
CA SER A 322 21.78 12.65 -17.29
C SER A 322 22.03 12.84 -15.79
N TYR A 323 20.95 13.11 -15.05
CA TYR A 323 20.96 13.11 -13.58
C TYR A 323 20.70 11.72 -13.01
N ARG A 324 21.24 11.43 -11.83
CA ARG A 324 20.88 10.22 -11.08
C ARG A 324 19.49 10.42 -10.48
N MET A 325 18.56 9.51 -10.79
CA MET A 325 17.16 9.65 -10.37
C MET A 325 16.67 8.44 -9.54
N PRO A 326 17.00 8.37 -8.24
CA PRO A 326 16.59 7.26 -7.36
C PRO A 326 15.07 7.04 -7.31
N THR A 327 14.31 8.12 -7.44
CA THR A 327 12.84 8.13 -7.52
C THR A 327 12.29 7.34 -8.70
N HIS A 328 13.03 7.15 -9.79
CA HIS A 328 12.61 6.25 -10.88
C HIS A 328 12.51 4.82 -10.39
N TYR A 329 13.52 4.35 -9.62
CA TYR A 329 13.49 3.01 -9.04
C TYR A 329 12.37 2.86 -8.01
N SER A 330 12.23 3.80 -7.08
CA SER A 330 11.17 3.76 -6.06
C SER A 330 9.77 3.82 -6.68
N SER A 331 9.56 4.67 -7.70
CA SER A 331 8.27 4.75 -8.42
C SER A 331 7.95 3.47 -9.17
N LEU A 332 8.95 2.81 -9.76
CA LEU A 332 8.78 1.55 -10.48
C LEU A 332 8.40 0.43 -9.52
N LEU A 333 9.03 0.37 -8.35
CA LEU A 333 8.70 -0.59 -7.30
C LEU A 333 7.23 -0.43 -6.87
N ILE A 334 6.77 0.80 -6.64
CA ILE A 334 5.36 1.10 -6.31
C ILE A 334 4.44 0.63 -7.44
N ALA A 335 4.74 0.98 -8.69
CA ALA A 335 3.92 0.60 -9.84
C ALA A 335 3.81 -0.94 -9.99
N ILE A 336 4.95 -1.64 -9.94
CA ILE A 336 5.00 -3.10 -10.08
C ILE A 336 4.27 -3.79 -8.92
N SER A 337 4.53 -3.40 -7.67
CA SER A 337 3.85 -4.01 -6.52
C SER A 337 2.33 -3.84 -6.59
N THR A 338 1.87 -2.66 -7.01
CA THR A 338 0.46 -2.36 -7.19
C THR A 338 -0.19 -3.23 -8.29
N ILE A 339 0.50 -3.37 -9.43
CA ILE A 339 0.05 -4.19 -10.55
C ILE A 339 0.02 -5.68 -10.18
N ILE A 340 1.02 -6.18 -9.46
CA ILE A 340 1.07 -7.59 -9.06
C ILE A 340 -0.16 -7.95 -8.21
N VAL A 341 -0.59 -7.09 -7.29
CA VAL A 341 -1.81 -7.33 -6.50
C VAL A 341 -3.05 -7.38 -7.40
N PHE A 342 -3.17 -6.45 -8.36
CA PHE A 342 -4.27 -6.43 -9.32
C PHE A 342 -4.30 -7.67 -10.22
N LEU A 343 -3.16 -8.06 -10.78
CA LEU A 343 -3.02 -9.25 -11.63
C LEU A 343 -3.31 -10.51 -10.83
N TYR A 344 -2.80 -10.60 -9.60
CA TYR A 344 -3.09 -11.73 -8.71
C TYR A 344 -4.59 -11.87 -8.44
N GLY A 345 -5.29 -10.77 -8.14
CA GLY A 345 -6.75 -10.75 -8.02
C GLY A 345 -7.45 -11.16 -9.31
N SER A 346 -7.00 -10.63 -10.44
CA SER A 346 -7.58 -10.90 -11.74
C SER A 346 -7.46 -12.37 -12.15
N ILE A 347 -6.30 -12.98 -11.91
CA ILE A 347 -6.07 -14.40 -12.21
C ILE A 347 -6.84 -15.30 -11.25
N ARG A 348 -6.85 -14.98 -9.95
CA ARG A 348 -7.49 -15.83 -8.93
C ARG A 348 -9.00 -15.76 -8.95
N LEU A 349 -9.58 -14.60 -9.25
CA LEU A 349 -11.03 -14.37 -9.21
C LEU A 349 -11.67 -14.36 -10.61
N GLY A 350 -10.91 -14.12 -11.68
CA GLY A 350 -11.42 -13.94 -13.05
C GLY A 350 -11.66 -15.19 -13.88
N ALA A 351 -11.43 -16.40 -13.36
CA ALA A 351 -11.53 -17.66 -14.12
C ALA A 351 -12.96 -18.10 -14.50
N GLY A 352 -14.00 -17.29 -14.24
CA GLY A 352 -15.39 -17.58 -14.59
C GLY A 352 -15.88 -16.71 -15.76
N SER A 353 -16.62 -17.30 -16.71
CA SER A 353 -17.08 -16.63 -17.94
C SER A 353 -17.88 -15.33 -17.73
N ARG A 354 -18.51 -15.14 -16.57
CA ARG A 354 -19.25 -13.92 -16.20
C ARG A 354 -18.38 -12.77 -15.67
N PHE A 355 -17.10 -13.01 -15.36
CA PHE A 355 -16.16 -11.98 -14.94
C PHE A 355 -15.50 -11.24 -16.12
N HIS A 356 -15.52 -11.80 -17.33
CA HIS A 356 -14.66 -11.32 -18.42
C HIS A 356 -14.91 -9.87 -18.83
N PHE A 357 -16.16 -9.43 -18.92
CA PHE A 357 -16.47 -8.12 -19.49
C PHE A 357 -16.07 -6.94 -18.58
N PRO A 358 -16.45 -6.92 -17.28
CA PRO A 358 -15.97 -5.87 -16.36
C PRO A 358 -14.45 -5.93 -16.14
N MET A 359 -13.85 -7.13 -16.10
CA MET A 359 -12.43 -7.30 -15.82
C MET A 359 -11.54 -6.86 -16.98
N TRP A 360 -11.99 -7.03 -18.23
CA TRP A 360 -11.26 -6.55 -19.40
C TRP A 360 -11.16 -5.03 -19.41
N LYS A 361 -12.25 -4.31 -19.14
CA LYS A 361 -12.26 -2.84 -19.05
C LYS A 361 -11.28 -2.32 -18.00
N MET A 362 -11.31 -2.88 -16.79
CA MET A 362 -10.38 -2.53 -15.71
C MET A 362 -8.93 -2.81 -16.11
N SER A 363 -8.67 -3.97 -16.72
CA SER A 363 -7.32 -4.36 -17.16
C SER A 363 -6.79 -3.45 -18.28
N ALA A 364 -7.65 -3.05 -19.22
CA ALA A 364 -7.29 -2.10 -20.27
C ALA A 364 -6.94 -0.71 -19.70
N ALA A 365 -7.72 -0.21 -18.73
CA ALA A 365 -7.43 1.06 -18.07
C ALA A 365 -6.13 1.02 -17.25
N VAL A 366 -5.92 -0.05 -16.47
CA VAL A 366 -4.67 -0.27 -15.72
C VAL A 366 -3.47 -0.39 -16.66
N GLY A 367 -3.61 -1.16 -17.74
CA GLY A 367 -2.58 -1.36 -18.76
C GLY A 367 -2.21 -0.05 -19.46
N LEU A 368 -3.21 0.74 -19.87
CA LEU A 368 -3.00 2.05 -20.48
C LEU A 368 -2.29 3.02 -19.52
N LEU A 369 -2.72 3.08 -18.26
CA LEU A 369 -2.10 3.95 -17.26
C LEU A 369 -0.65 3.53 -16.96
N PHE A 370 -0.39 2.22 -16.85
CA PHE A 370 0.96 1.71 -16.63
C PHE A 370 1.88 1.94 -17.84
N ALA A 371 1.39 1.71 -19.06
CA ALA A 371 2.14 2.02 -20.28
C ALA A 371 2.46 3.52 -20.36
N SER A 372 1.48 4.38 -20.07
CA SER A 372 1.68 5.83 -20.01
C SER A 372 2.72 6.23 -18.97
N TYR A 373 2.69 5.61 -17.79
CA TYR A 373 3.71 5.78 -16.75
C TYR A 373 5.12 5.40 -17.26
N LEU A 374 5.27 4.26 -17.94
CA LEU A 374 6.57 3.82 -18.47
C LEU A 374 7.09 4.79 -19.55
N LEU A 375 6.19 5.39 -20.32
CA LEU A 375 6.49 6.29 -21.43
C LEU A 375 6.70 7.75 -21.03
N ILE A 376 6.55 8.12 -19.75
CA ILE A 376 6.88 9.47 -19.27
C ILE A 376 8.31 9.82 -19.68
N ASP A 377 8.46 10.92 -20.42
CA ASP A 377 9.74 11.47 -20.92
C ASP A 377 10.48 10.56 -21.92
N ALA A 378 9.78 9.58 -22.52
CA ALA A 378 10.38 8.64 -23.47
C ALA A 378 10.34 9.14 -24.94
N PHE A 379 9.34 9.94 -25.31
CA PHE A 379 9.17 10.49 -26.66
C PHE A 379 8.35 11.79 -26.62
N THR A 380 8.50 12.64 -27.64
CA THR A 380 7.74 13.90 -27.77
C THR A 380 6.24 13.64 -27.91
N GLY A 381 5.42 14.26 -27.07
CA GLY A 381 3.97 14.10 -27.07
C GLY A 381 3.45 13.02 -26.12
N PHE A 382 4.31 12.42 -25.29
CA PHE A 382 3.88 11.48 -24.25
C PHE A 382 2.82 12.07 -23.32
N SER A 383 2.82 13.40 -23.14
CA SER A 383 1.88 14.13 -22.28
C SER A 383 0.43 14.00 -22.74
N ILE A 384 0.17 13.80 -24.04
CA ILE A 384 -1.19 13.56 -24.57
C ILE A 384 -1.70 12.21 -24.08
N LEU A 385 -0.90 11.16 -24.27
CA LEU A 385 -1.22 9.81 -23.83
C LEU A 385 -1.41 9.77 -22.30
N LEU A 386 -0.50 10.42 -21.57
CA LEU A 386 -0.58 10.53 -20.11
C LEU A 386 -1.87 11.24 -19.66
N CYS A 387 -2.23 12.36 -20.28
CA CYS A 387 -3.46 13.09 -19.96
C CYS A 387 -4.71 12.22 -20.17
N LEU A 388 -4.81 11.56 -21.33
CA LEU A 388 -5.93 10.65 -21.63
C LEU A 388 -6.01 9.49 -20.63
N ALA A 389 -4.86 8.87 -20.31
CA ALA A 389 -4.80 7.78 -19.35
C ALA A 389 -5.19 8.22 -17.93
N VAL A 390 -4.73 9.40 -17.49
CA VAL A 390 -5.11 9.97 -16.19
C VAL A 390 -6.59 10.31 -16.15
N LEU A 391 -7.17 10.90 -17.20
CA LEU A 391 -8.60 11.18 -17.26
C LEU A 391 -9.44 9.90 -17.18
N LEU A 392 -9.08 8.87 -17.95
CA LEU A 392 -9.74 7.57 -17.90
C LEU A 392 -9.62 6.93 -16.50
N ALA A 393 -8.45 7.03 -15.89
CA ALA A 393 -8.19 6.52 -14.56
C ALA A 393 -9.03 7.22 -13.49
N MET A 394 -9.11 8.55 -13.54
CA MET A 394 -9.94 9.35 -12.64
C MET A 394 -11.43 9.03 -12.80
N TYR A 395 -11.90 8.84 -14.03
CA TYR A 395 -13.27 8.36 -14.27
C TYR A 395 -13.49 6.95 -13.68
N GLY A 396 -12.52 6.05 -13.83
CA GLY A 396 -12.55 4.69 -13.24
C GLY A 396 -12.58 4.68 -11.70
N LEU A 397 -12.06 5.70 -11.03
CA LEU A 397 -12.19 5.82 -9.57
C LEU A 397 -13.65 5.96 -9.15
N ILE A 398 -14.44 6.74 -9.90
CA ILE A 398 -15.85 6.98 -9.63
C ILE A 398 -16.69 5.78 -10.10
N ASP A 399 -16.53 5.38 -11.36
CA ASP A 399 -17.20 4.24 -11.98
C ASP A 399 -16.21 3.16 -12.45
N PRO A 400 -15.93 2.15 -11.60
CA PRO A 400 -15.03 1.05 -11.94
C PRO A 400 -15.48 0.19 -13.14
N GLU A 401 -16.76 0.26 -13.54
CA GLU A 401 -17.27 -0.49 -14.69
C GLU A 401 -17.13 0.27 -16.02
N LEU A 402 -16.63 1.52 -15.96
CA LEU A 402 -16.47 2.42 -17.09
C LEU A 402 -17.71 2.41 -17.99
N GLY A 403 -18.85 2.76 -17.40
CA GLY A 403 -20.16 2.73 -18.02
C GLY A 403 -20.83 1.35 -17.99
N ARG A 404 -21.71 1.14 -17.00
CA ARG A 404 -23.01 0.52 -17.26
C ARG A 404 -23.97 1.65 -17.60
N TRP A 405 -24.32 1.78 -18.88
CA TRP A 405 -25.58 2.43 -19.23
C TRP A 405 -26.67 1.68 -18.45
N ARG A 406 -27.47 2.37 -17.62
CA ARG A 406 -28.66 1.82 -16.96
C ARG A 406 -29.67 1.42 -18.03
N ALA A 407 -29.46 0.31 -18.69
CA ALA A 407 -30.46 -0.36 -19.51
C ALA A 407 -31.27 -1.30 -18.61
N SER A 408 -32.01 -0.76 -17.62
CA SER A 408 -33.07 -1.52 -16.93
C SER A 408 -34.04 -0.69 -16.07
N ASP A 409 -34.23 0.61 -16.33
CA ASP A 409 -35.26 1.39 -15.61
C ASP A 409 -36.20 2.21 -16.50
N TRP A 410 -36.22 1.93 -17.81
CA TRP A 410 -37.26 2.45 -18.69
C TRP A 410 -38.29 1.38 -19.04
N GLY A 411 -39.41 1.42 -18.33
CA GLY A 411 -40.72 1.12 -18.90
C GLY A 411 -41.22 -0.32 -18.82
N SER A 412 -41.58 -0.78 -17.62
CA SER A 412 -42.69 -1.74 -17.47
C SER A 412 -43.83 -1.14 -16.63
N ASN A 413 -44.18 0.11 -16.90
CA ASN A 413 -45.58 0.54 -16.79
C ASN A 413 -46.26 0.15 -18.10
N GLN A 414 -46.58 -1.13 -18.27
CA GLN A 414 -47.67 -1.50 -19.17
C GLN A 414 -48.96 -1.39 -18.38
N ASN A 415 -49.79 -0.49 -18.88
CA ASN A 415 -51.08 -0.10 -18.34
C ASN A 415 -52.03 -1.28 -18.19
N VAL A 416 -52.88 -1.13 -17.17
CA VAL A 416 -54.20 -1.73 -17.05
C VAL A 416 -55.00 -1.49 -18.34
N SER A 417 -55.56 -2.56 -18.89
CA SER A 417 -56.91 -2.60 -19.46
C SER A 417 -57.44 -4.02 -19.29
#